data_AF-A0A1I6FA57-F1
#
_entry.id   AF-A0A1I6FA57-F1
#
_cell.length_a   1.000
_cell.length_b   1.000
_cell.length_c   1.000
_cell.angle_alpha   90.00
_cell.angle_beta   90.00
_cell.angle_gamma   90.00
#
_symmetry.space_group_name_H-M   'P 1'
#
loop_
_entity.id
_entity.type
_entity.pdbx_description
1 polymer ?
#
loop_
_entity_poly.entity_id
_entity_poly.type
_entity_poly.pdbx_seq_one_letter_code
_entity_poly.pdbx_strand_id
1 'polypeptide(L)'
;MRCAVLGLTVLLAVTGCATAPAAQPAAVQLTVDGKKLAEASDLQSNAEAQLAYTLEYGYVARAGAAAVSCWFAKTGLESEVDKRLWCGPVQVPGTGAGTDWVPVPLKEVTKTDDEVRYEVQSPQVPEKGNRSTPSGILVRTDGKEFDPSKQQDMTAGRDFLAVLPDDGKRNNVDLGLGNADIKLRDDLLSTAITGWANPDIWFTAEGTVRAEAGSRLRVIRMKVEKLNETDSGFHRTNWQGFAPQPSELALEVPGKRQVLPADRLPANGSVFVVYTVPDPQEGAESLALGTLGAKSLEQRAEVPSGKRTDNPPHVLQRAAAPSQFKDQTQKIRFGDRELGMKVTGVRLGRQRPVKLGESQYDVATISAPDKALLEVRVEATGNLPDTAGGLLTKDLITVTLPDGSTARQVGARYDGGPLPFAIVVEVPADTRSVTVGMVDGTVELPRLGKTTIAPVDSRATLALEF
;
A
#
# COMPACT_ATOMS: atom_id res chain seq x y z
N MET A 1 -53.64 -88.49 -19.99
CA MET A 1 -53.43 -87.77 -18.70
C MET A 1 -53.22 -86.30 -19.00
N ARG A 2 -53.86 -85.46 -18.20
CA ARG A 2 -53.86 -83.98 -18.09
C ARG A 2 -52.46 -83.34 -18.32
N CYS A 3 -52.26 -82.09 -18.74
CA CYS A 3 -53.10 -80.92 -19.04
C CYS A 3 -52.22 -79.84 -19.73
N ALA A 4 -52.85 -79.01 -20.56
CA ALA A 4 -52.73 -77.54 -20.75
C ALA A 4 -51.33 -76.85 -20.76
N VAL A 5 -50.86 -76.11 -21.78
CA VAL A 5 -51.40 -75.08 -22.72
C VAL A 5 -50.99 -73.63 -22.33
N LEU A 6 -50.55 -72.87 -23.35
CA LEU A 6 -50.40 -71.40 -23.47
C LEU A 6 -49.27 -70.75 -22.66
N GLY A 7 -48.53 -69.76 -23.14
CA GLY A 7 -48.67 -68.87 -24.29
C GLY A 7 -47.86 -67.63 -23.95
N LEU A 8 -46.80 -67.34 -24.72
CA LEU A 8 -45.83 -66.29 -24.43
C LEU A 8 -46.24 -65.00 -25.17
N THR A 9 -46.62 -63.96 -24.43
CA THR A 9 -46.83 -62.61 -24.97
C THR A 9 -45.96 -61.63 -24.20
N VAL A 10 -45.05 -60.99 -24.92
CA VAL A 10 -44.04 -60.05 -24.43
C VAL A 10 -44.69 -58.72 -24.04
N LEU A 11 -44.55 -58.30 -22.79
CA LEU A 11 -44.81 -56.92 -22.36
C LEU A 11 -43.47 -56.20 -22.15
N LEU A 12 -43.28 -55.10 -22.88
CA LEU A 12 -42.22 -54.12 -22.69
C LEU A 12 -42.43 -53.38 -21.35
N ALA A 13 -41.54 -53.59 -20.38
CA ALA A 13 -41.48 -52.82 -19.15
C ALA A 13 -40.58 -51.59 -19.35
N VAL A 14 -41.20 -50.42 -19.39
CA VAL A 14 -40.54 -49.11 -19.27
C VAL A 14 -40.19 -48.91 -17.79
N THR A 15 -38.93 -49.09 -17.43
CA THR A 15 -38.44 -48.77 -16.07
C THR A 15 -38.23 -47.27 -15.95
N GLY A 16 -39.31 -46.54 -15.64
CA GLY A 16 -39.21 -45.19 -15.08
C GLY A 16 -38.69 -45.28 -13.65
N CYS A 17 -37.42 -45.00 -13.43
CA CYS A 17 -36.91 -44.69 -12.09
C CYS A 17 -37.52 -43.35 -11.67
N ALA A 18 -38.59 -43.41 -10.88
CA ALA A 18 -39.09 -42.27 -10.14
C ALA A 18 -38.00 -41.81 -9.16
N THR A 19 -37.29 -40.74 -9.51
CA THR A 19 -36.54 -39.95 -8.54
C THR A 19 -37.56 -39.33 -7.59
N ALA A 20 -37.63 -39.83 -6.36
CA ALA A 20 -38.35 -39.17 -5.29
C ALA A 20 -37.87 -37.72 -5.20
N PRO A 21 -38.77 -36.72 -5.09
CA PRO A 21 -38.35 -35.35 -4.87
C PRO A 21 -37.54 -35.30 -3.57
N ALA A 22 -36.33 -34.76 -3.64
CA ALA A 22 -35.49 -34.54 -2.47
C ALA A 22 -36.29 -33.74 -1.43
N ALA A 23 -36.32 -34.21 -0.19
CA ALA A 23 -36.98 -33.51 0.91
C ALA A 23 -36.47 -32.06 0.98
N GLN A 24 -37.37 -31.10 0.81
CA GLN A 24 -37.04 -29.69 1.03
C GLN A 24 -36.59 -29.52 2.49
N PRO A 25 -35.44 -28.87 2.75
CA PRO A 25 -35.03 -28.54 4.10
C PRO A 25 -36.16 -27.76 4.79
N ALA A 26 -36.52 -28.15 6.01
CA ALA A 26 -37.49 -27.41 6.80
C ALA A 26 -36.96 -25.99 7.04
N ALA A 27 -37.74 -24.97 6.66
CA ALA A 27 -37.37 -23.58 6.88
C ALA A 27 -37.14 -23.33 8.38
N VAL A 28 -35.95 -22.83 8.74
CA VAL A 28 -35.60 -22.59 10.14
C VAL A 28 -36.27 -21.31 10.61
N GLN A 29 -36.99 -21.39 11.73
CA GLN A 29 -37.61 -20.22 12.34
C GLN A 29 -36.56 -19.45 13.17
N LEU A 30 -36.17 -18.28 12.69
CA LEU A 30 -35.20 -17.40 13.38
C LEU A 30 -35.91 -16.41 14.32
N THR A 31 -35.23 -16.02 15.40
CA THR A 31 -35.73 -15.08 16.41
C THR A 31 -34.75 -13.94 16.69
N VAL A 32 -35.29 -12.77 17.07
CA VAL A 32 -34.54 -11.58 17.50
C VAL A 32 -35.21 -11.00 18.75
N ASP A 33 -34.44 -10.82 19.82
CA ASP A 33 -34.89 -10.50 21.17
C ASP A 33 -36.04 -11.43 21.64
N GLY A 34 -35.94 -12.73 21.30
CA GLY A 34 -36.96 -13.73 21.61
C GLY A 34 -38.27 -13.66 20.81
N LYS A 35 -38.38 -12.75 19.82
CA LYS A 35 -39.54 -12.64 18.92
C LYS A 35 -39.27 -13.26 17.57
N LYS A 36 -40.30 -13.79 16.91
CA LYS A 36 -40.20 -14.37 15.58
C LYS A 36 -39.73 -13.32 14.56
N LEU A 37 -38.71 -13.64 13.78
CA LEU A 37 -38.28 -12.78 12.68
C LEU A 37 -39.19 -12.99 11.45
N ALA A 38 -39.88 -11.94 11.05
CA ALA A 38 -40.72 -11.92 9.84
C ALA A 38 -39.86 -11.97 8.57
N GLU A 39 -40.35 -12.66 7.53
CA GLU A 39 -39.82 -12.57 6.15
C GLU A 39 -38.29 -12.74 6.06
N ALA A 40 -37.70 -13.60 6.89
CA ALA A 40 -36.24 -13.74 7.02
C ALA A 40 -35.54 -14.12 5.69
N SER A 41 -36.21 -14.89 4.82
CA SER A 41 -35.70 -15.24 3.48
C SER A 41 -35.65 -14.02 2.55
N ASP A 42 -36.62 -13.13 2.68
CA ASP A 42 -36.73 -11.92 1.86
C ASP A 42 -35.67 -10.91 2.31
N LEU A 43 -35.40 -10.82 3.62
CA LEU A 43 -34.26 -10.05 4.15
C LEU A 43 -32.93 -10.52 3.57
N GLN A 44 -32.70 -11.84 3.49
CA GLN A 44 -31.49 -12.39 2.88
C GLN A 44 -31.39 -12.05 1.40
N SER A 45 -32.46 -12.26 0.64
CA SER A 45 -32.51 -12.00 -0.80
C SER A 45 -32.30 -10.51 -1.11
N ASN A 46 -32.91 -9.62 -0.33
CA ASN A 46 -32.75 -8.17 -0.45
C ASN A 46 -31.32 -7.73 -0.12
N ALA A 47 -30.70 -8.30 0.92
CA ALA A 47 -29.31 -8.00 1.26
C ALA A 47 -28.33 -8.50 0.19
N GLU A 48 -28.56 -9.69 -0.36
CA GLU A 48 -27.77 -10.25 -1.47
C GLU A 48 -27.87 -9.36 -2.72
N ALA A 49 -29.06 -8.83 -3.03
CA ALA A 49 -29.25 -7.88 -4.12
C ALA A 49 -28.49 -6.56 -3.89
N GLN A 50 -28.52 -6.00 -2.68
CA GLN A 50 -27.76 -4.80 -2.34
C GLN A 50 -26.23 -5.01 -2.44
N LEU A 51 -25.76 -6.20 -2.04
CA LEU A 51 -24.35 -6.54 -2.14
C LEU A 51 -23.89 -6.82 -3.58
N ALA A 52 -24.77 -7.36 -4.44
CA ALA A 52 -24.46 -7.56 -5.85
C ALA A 52 -23.99 -6.26 -6.52
N TYR A 53 -24.64 -5.12 -6.21
CA TYR A 53 -24.17 -3.81 -6.66
C TYR A 53 -22.77 -3.48 -6.13
N THR A 54 -22.48 -3.81 -4.87
CA THR A 54 -21.18 -3.55 -4.24
C THR A 54 -20.04 -4.33 -4.93
N LEU A 55 -20.32 -5.57 -5.33
CA LEU A 55 -19.41 -6.41 -6.13
C LEU A 55 -19.27 -5.88 -7.56
N GLU A 56 -20.36 -5.46 -8.20
CA GLU A 56 -20.37 -4.97 -9.58
C GLU A 56 -19.54 -3.70 -9.75
N TYR A 57 -19.64 -2.77 -8.80
CA TYR A 57 -18.80 -1.56 -8.76
C TYR A 57 -17.38 -1.83 -8.23
N GLY A 58 -17.09 -3.06 -7.80
CA GLY A 58 -15.77 -3.50 -7.36
C GLY A 58 -15.30 -2.82 -6.07
N TYR A 59 -16.23 -2.49 -5.17
CA TYR A 59 -15.94 -2.04 -3.81
C TYR A 59 -15.45 -3.19 -2.93
N VAL A 60 -15.87 -4.42 -3.23
CA VAL A 60 -15.34 -5.66 -2.69
C VAL A 60 -15.17 -6.67 -3.83
N ALA A 61 -14.26 -7.62 -3.68
CA ALA A 61 -14.09 -8.75 -4.58
C ALA A 61 -14.66 -10.01 -3.95
N ARG A 62 -15.07 -10.99 -4.75
CA ARG A 62 -15.43 -12.30 -4.21
C ARG A 62 -14.19 -13.03 -3.69
N ALA A 63 -14.32 -13.74 -2.58
CA ALA A 63 -13.21 -14.44 -1.92
C ALA A 63 -13.63 -15.81 -1.36
N GLY A 64 -14.17 -16.69 -2.20
CA GLY A 64 -14.54 -18.03 -1.77
C GLY A 64 -15.20 -18.88 -2.85
N ALA A 65 -15.18 -20.19 -2.63
CA ALA A 65 -15.61 -21.19 -3.62
C ALA A 65 -17.11 -21.09 -3.98
N ALA A 66 -17.96 -20.66 -3.04
CA ALA A 66 -19.38 -20.42 -3.27
C ALA A 66 -19.66 -18.97 -3.70
N ALA A 67 -20.83 -18.74 -4.29
CA ALA A 67 -21.33 -17.39 -4.54
C ALA A 67 -21.52 -16.65 -3.20
N VAL A 68 -21.33 -15.33 -3.23
CA VAL A 68 -21.48 -14.50 -2.03
C VAL A 68 -22.92 -14.60 -1.52
N SER A 69 -23.05 -14.88 -0.23
CA SER A 69 -24.31 -15.22 0.43
C SER A 69 -24.47 -14.38 1.69
N CYS A 70 -25.70 -14.02 2.05
CA CYS A 70 -25.98 -13.29 3.30
C CYS A 70 -26.53 -14.21 4.39
N TRP A 71 -25.93 -14.13 5.58
CA TRP A 71 -26.18 -15.03 6.69
C TRP A 71 -26.54 -14.27 7.95
N PHE A 72 -27.33 -14.87 8.83
CA PHE A 72 -27.54 -14.37 10.18
C PHE A 72 -26.45 -14.92 11.10
N ALA A 73 -25.93 -14.13 12.05
CA ALA A 73 -25.02 -14.64 13.08
C ALA A 73 -25.81 -15.09 14.31
N LYS A 74 -25.55 -16.29 14.83
CA LYS A 74 -26.18 -16.78 16.06
C LYS A 74 -25.63 -16.05 17.28
N THR A 75 -26.50 -15.64 18.20
CA THR A 75 -26.11 -14.87 19.41
C THR A 75 -26.14 -15.67 20.71
N GLY A 76 -26.53 -16.95 20.68
CA GLY A 76 -26.31 -17.88 21.80
C GLY A 76 -27.37 -18.97 22.01
N LEU A 77 -28.62 -18.74 21.59
CA LEU A 77 -29.68 -19.76 21.57
C LEU A 77 -29.83 -20.32 20.14
N GLU A 78 -30.38 -21.53 19.97
CA GLU A 78 -30.38 -22.25 18.68
C GLU A 78 -30.96 -21.43 17.51
N SER A 79 -31.99 -20.62 17.76
CA SER A 79 -32.69 -19.78 16.76
C SER A 79 -32.41 -18.28 16.86
N GLU A 80 -31.71 -17.82 17.90
CA GLU A 80 -31.53 -16.40 18.18
C GLU A 80 -30.39 -15.81 17.34
N VAL A 81 -30.68 -14.72 16.63
CA VAL A 81 -29.76 -14.11 15.69
C VAL A 81 -29.55 -12.62 15.90
N ASP A 82 -28.42 -12.13 15.38
CA ASP A 82 -28.02 -10.72 15.40
C ASP A 82 -28.94 -9.86 14.50
N LYS A 83 -28.99 -8.55 14.78
CA LYS A 83 -29.77 -7.52 14.06
C LYS A 83 -29.06 -7.02 12.79
N ARG A 84 -28.23 -7.87 12.19
CA ARG A 84 -27.53 -7.63 10.93
C ARG A 84 -27.33 -8.94 10.19
N LEU A 85 -27.32 -8.83 8.88
CA LEU A 85 -26.85 -9.90 8.00
C LEU A 85 -25.35 -9.73 7.75
N TRP A 86 -24.65 -10.84 7.65
CA TRP A 86 -23.24 -10.89 7.28
C TRP A 86 -23.13 -11.50 5.90
N CYS A 87 -22.66 -10.71 4.94
CA CYS A 87 -22.57 -11.15 3.56
C CYS A 87 -21.12 -11.42 3.16
N GLY A 88 -20.87 -12.62 2.64
CA GLY A 88 -19.52 -13.11 2.36
C GLY A 88 -19.52 -14.56 1.86
N PRO A 89 -18.33 -15.13 1.64
CA PRO A 89 -17.02 -14.51 1.84
C PRO A 89 -16.62 -13.54 0.69
N VAL A 90 -16.09 -12.38 1.05
CA VAL A 90 -15.57 -11.35 0.12
C VAL A 90 -14.16 -10.91 0.53
N GLN A 91 -13.52 -10.09 -0.28
CA GLN A 91 -12.27 -9.41 0.04
C GLN A 91 -12.48 -7.91 -0.10
N VAL A 92 -12.25 -7.18 0.99
CA VAL A 92 -12.26 -5.72 0.99
C VAL A 92 -10.91 -5.24 0.44
N PRO A 93 -10.87 -4.38 -0.58
CA PRO A 93 -9.63 -3.92 -1.18
C PRO A 93 -8.64 -3.46 -0.12
N GLY A 94 -7.49 -4.11 -0.13
CA GLY A 94 -6.39 -3.81 0.76
C GLY A 94 -6.26 -4.64 2.03
N THR A 95 -7.20 -5.53 2.29
CA THR A 95 -7.00 -6.57 3.30
C THR A 95 -6.01 -7.64 2.79
N GLY A 96 -5.55 -8.51 3.69
CA GLY A 96 -4.69 -9.66 3.33
C GLY A 96 -5.43 -10.72 2.50
N ALA A 97 -4.75 -11.83 2.17
CA ALA A 97 -5.38 -12.97 1.49
C ALA A 97 -6.19 -13.84 2.46
N GLY A 98 -7.23 -13.23 3.05
CA GLY A 98 -8.20 -13.89 3.90
C GLY A 98 -9.61 -13.49 3.51
N THR A 99 -10.59 -14.14 4.13
CA THR A 99 -12.00 -13.84 3.90
C THR A 99 -12.45 -12.71 4.82
N ASP A 100 -13.04 -11.69 4.20
CA ASP A 100 -13.75 -10.62 4.88
C ASP A 100 -15.26 -10.81 4.69
N TRP A 101 -16.02 -10.08 5.50
CA TRP A 101 -17.47 -10.07 5.47
C TRP A 101 -17.95 -8.63 5.44
N VAL A 102 -19.14 -8.40 4.87
CA VAL A 102 -19.78 -7.09 4.86
C VAL A 102 -21.03 -7.16 5.74
N PRO A 103 -21.10 -6.39 6.84
CA PRO A 103 -22.30 -6.30 7.65
C PRO A 103 -23.36 -5.48 6.90
N VAL A 104 -24.58 -5.97 6.92
CA VAL A 104 -25.76 -5.34 6.38
C VAL A 104 -26.75 -5.14 7.53
N PRO A 105 -26.82 -3.92 8.09
CA PRO A 105 -27.70 -3.64 9.21
C PRO A 105 -29.17 -3.83 8.86
N LEU A 106 -29.96 -4.22 9.86
CA LEU A 106 -31.41 -4.31 9.74
C LEU A 106 -32.05 -3.18 10.54
N LYS A 107 -33.01 -2.48 9.93
CA LYS A 107 -33.79 -1.41 10.57
C LYS A 107 -35.15 -1.95 10.98
N GLU A 108 -35.49 -1.84 12.25
CA GLU A 108 -36.81 -2.26 12.75
C GLU A 108 -37.90 -1.37 12.15
N VAL A 109 -38.93 -2.00 11.60
CA VAL A 109 -40.09 -1.31 11.00
C VAL A 109 -41.29 -1.41 11.93
N THR A 110 -41.55 -2.62 12.41
CA THR A 110 -42.69 -2.93 13.27
C THR A 110 -42.33 -4.04 14.26
N LYS A 111 -42.88 -3.96 15.48
CA LYS A 111 -42.73 -4.99 16.51
C LYS A 111 -44.08 -5.26 17.16
N THR A 112 -44.53 -6.52 17.10
CA THR A 112 -45.70 -7.03 17.82
C THR A 112 -45.23 -7.91 18.98
N ASP A 113 -46.12 -8.50 19.76
CA ASP A 113 -45.73 -9.39 20.87
C ASP A 113 -45.09 -10.68 20.38
N ASP A 114 -45.54 -11.21 19.24
CA ASP A 114 -45.05 -12.48 18.68
C ASP A 114 -43.98 -12.31 17.58
N GLU A 115 -43.99 -11.20 16.85
CA GLU A 115 -43.20 -11.02 15.63
C GLU A 115 -42.50 -9.66 15.57
N VAL A 116 -41.34 -9.62 14.92
CA VAL A 116 -40.61 -8.41 14.59
C VAL A 116 -40.29 -8.36 13.09
N ARG A 117 -40.56 -7.21 12.48
CA ARG A 117 -40.30 -6.95 11.06
C ARG A 117 -39.17 -5.95 10.90
N TYR A 118 -38.21 -6.30 10.04
CA TYR A 118 -37.07 -5.48 9.70
C TYR A 118 -37.08 -5.12 8.21
N GLU A 119 -36.30 -4.11 7.86
CA GLU A 119 -35.92 -3.76 6.49
C GLU A 119 -34.39 -3.73 6.37
N VAL A 120 -33.90 -4.16 5.22
CA VAL A 120 -32.47 -4.15 4.89
C VAL A 120 -31.98 -2.70 4.70
N GLN A 121 -30.89 -2.34 5.36
CA GLN A 121 -30.16 -1.09 5.11
C GLN A 121 -29.02 -1.31 4.11
N SER A 122 -28.40 -0.22 3.65
CA SER A 122 -27.24 -0.31 2.76
C SER A 122 -26.09 -1.10 3.40
N PRO A 123 -25.37 -1.95 2.62
CA PRO A 123 -24.19 -2.65 3.10
C PRO A 123 -23.14 -1.69 3.66
N GLN A 124 -22.62 -2.00 4.84
CA GLN A 124 -21.55 -1.23 5.48
C GLN A 124 -20.20 -1.83 5.10
N VAL A 125 -19.73 -1.54 3.88
CA VAL A 125 -18.41 -1.96 3.43
C VAL A 125 -17.36 -1.34 4.35
N PRO A 126 -16.49 -2.15 5.00
CA PRO A 126 -15.39 -1.61 5.78
C PRO A 126 -14.52 -0.66 4.96
N GLU A 127 -13.90 0.31 5.62
CA GLU A 127 -12.88 1.14 4.97
C GLU A 127 -11.76 0.26 4.40
N LYS A 128 -11.12 0.71 3.32
CA LYS A 128 -10.03 -0.04 2.67
C LYS A 128 -8.95 -0.44 3.68
N GLY A 129 -8.52 -1.68 3.64
CA GLY A 129 -7.56 -2.25 4.60
C GLY A 129 -8.16 -2.74 5.93
N ASN A 130 -9.39 -2.34 6.26
CA ASN A 130 -10.09 -2.84 7.44
C ASN A 130 -10.92 -4.08 7.10
N ARG A 131 -10.82 -5.10 7.93
CA ARG A 131 -11.66 -6.29 7.83
C ARG A 131 -12.79 -6.26 8.82
N SER A 132 -13.87 -6.94 8.47
CA SER A 132 -14.90 -7.29 9.44
C SER A 132 -15.21 -8.77 9.35
N THR A 133 -15.43 -9.40 10.50
CA THR A 133 -15.66 -10.83 10.62
C THR A 133 -16.79 -11.07 11.62
N PRO A 134 -17.82 -11.86 11.26
CA PRO A 134 -18.86 -12.24 12.20
C PRO A 134 -18.29 -13.06 13.36
N SER A 135 -18.82 -12.82 14.56
CA SER A 135 -18.56 -13.68 15.70
C SER A 135 -19.56 -14.84 15.72
N GLY A 136 -19.09 -16.07 15.90
CA GLY A 136 -19.95 -17.24 16.06
C GLY A 136 -20.37 -17.90 14.74
N ILE A 137 -21.30 -18.86 14.83
CA ILE A 137 -21.82 -19.60 13.68
C ILE A 137 -22.81 -18.74 12.91
N LEU A 138 -22.64 -18.71 11.60
CA LEU A 138 -23.58 -18.13 10.64
C LEU A 138 -24.64 -19.16 10.26
N VAL A 139 -25.89 -18.72 10.13
CA VAL A 139 -27.04 -19.56 9.77
C VAL A 139 -27.87 -18.91 8.67
N ARG A 140 -28.40 -19.73 7.75
CA ARG A 140 -29.37 -19.31 6.73
C ARG A 140 -30.75 -19.90 7.01
N THR A 141 -31.76 -19.29 6.39
CA THR A 141 -33.16 -19.72 6.50
C THR A 141 -33.41 -21.12 5.92
N ASP A 142 -32.53 -21.60 5.04
CA ASP A 142 -32.52 -22.97 4.50
C ASP A 142 -31.86 -24.00 5.43
N GLY A 143 -31.45 -23.58 6.64
CA GLY A 143 -30.85 -24.43 7.67
C GLY A 143 -29.36 -24.69 7.47
N LYS A 144 -28.72 -24.11 6.45
CA LYS A 144 -27.26 -24.20 6.33
C LYS A 144 -26.58 -23.38 7.41
N GLU A 145 -25.51 -23.94 7.94
CA GLU A 145 -24.61 -23.28 8.88
C GLU A 145 -23.22 -23.09 8.27
N PHE A 146 -22.57 -22.00 8.64
CA PHE A 146 -21.23 -21.66 8.20
C PHE A 146 -20.41 -21.13 9.37
N ASP A 147 -19.18 -21.61 9.51
CA ASP A 147 -18.26 -21.13 10.54
C ASP A 147 -17.25 -20.16 9.90
N PRO A 148 -17.37 -18.84 10.15
CA PRO A 148 -16.49 -17.83 9.56
C PRO A 148 -15.06 -17.87 10.10
N SER A 149 -14.80 -18.61 11.19
CA SER A 149 -13.47 -18.75 11.78
C SER A 149 -12.62 -19.84 11.12
N LYS A 150 -13.23 -20.75 10.36
CA LYS A 150 -12.52 -21.84 9.70
C LYS A 150 -11.80 -21.36 8.43
N GLN A 151 -10.51 -21.67 8.33
CA GLN A 151 -9.72 -21.46 7.11
C GLN A 151 -10.33 -22.21 5.93
N GLN A 152 -10.34 -21.57 4.75
CA GLN A 152 -10.83 -22.15 3.50
C GLN A 152 -9.91 -21.80 2.34
N ASP A 153 -9.87 -22.68 1.36
CA ASP A 153 -9.30 -22.36 0.05
C ASP A 153 -10.08 -21.21 -0.58
N MET A 154 -9.36 -20.18 -1.01
CA MET A 154 -9.95 -18.97 -1.54
C MET A 154 -10.07 -19.05 -3.05
N THR A 155 -11.27 -18.73 -3.54
CA THR A 155 -11.51 -18.46 -4.97
C THR A 155 -11.65 -16.94 -5.13
N ALA A 156 -10.61 -16.32 -5.67
CA ALA A 156 -10.51 -14.91 -5.95
C ALA A 156 -11.33 -14.55 -7.19
N GLY A 157 -12.35 -13.72 -7.01
CA GLY A 157 -13.18 -13.25 -8.10
C GLY A 157 -12.63 -12.01 -8.80
N ARG A 158 -13.41 -11.44 -9.72
CA ARG A 158 -13.07 -10.17 -10.38
C ARG A 158 -12.70 -9.11 -9.33
N ASP A 159 -11.72 -8.28 -9.68
CA ASP A 159 -11.23 -7.17 -8.85
C ASP A 159 -10.49 -7.55 -7.57
N PHE A 160 -10.16 -8.82 -7.35
CA PHE A 160 -9.38 -9.26 -6.20
C PHE A 160 -7.97 -8.65 -6.23
N LEU A 161 -7.53 -8.10 -5.09
CA LEU A 161 -6.18 -7.60 -4.87
C LEU A 161 -5.79 -7.71 -3.40
N ALA A 162 -4.77 -8.52 -3.14
CA ALA A 162 -4.20 -8.72 -1.82
C ALA A 162 -2.70 -8.39 -1.80
N VAL A 163 -2.26 -7.71 -0.73
CA VAL A 163 -0.85 -7.47 -0.43
C VAL A 163 -0.43 -8.34 0.74
N LEU A 164 0.50 -9.25 0.48
CA LEU A 164 0.97 -10.27 1.41
C LEU A 164 2.43 -10.02 1.78
N PRO A 165 2.82 -10.24 3.05
CA PRO A 165 4.22 -10.16 3.44
C PRO A 165 5.03 -11.24 2.73
N ASP A 166 6.23 -10.89 2.31
CA ASP A 166 7.25 -11.84 1.84
C ASP A 166 8.37 -11.91 2.88
N ASP A 167 8.61 -13.11 3.42
CA ASP A 167 9.64 -13.33 4.43
C ASP A 167 11.05 -13.43 3.83
N GLY A 168 11.17 -13.39 2.49
CA GLY A 168 12.43 -13.37 1.77
C GLY A 168 13.20 -14.70 1.78
N LYS A 169 12.67 -15.75 2.42
CA LYS A 169 13.41 -17.01 2.59
C LYS A 169 13.49 -17.84 1.31
N ARG A 170 12.48 -17.74 0.45
CA ARG A 170 12.42 -18.44 -0.83
C ARG A 170 12.81 -17.49 -1.96
N ASN A 171 13.66 -17.97 -2.86
CA ASN A 171 14.00 -17.22 -4.07
C ASN A 171 12.85 -17.30 -5.09
N ASN A 172 12.96 -16.57 -6.19
CA ASN A 172 11.89 -16.56 -7.22
C ASN A 172 11.67 -17.93 -7.87
N VAL A 173 12.74 -18.69 -8.12
CA VAL A 173 12.67 -20.02 -8.75
C VAL A 173 11.88 -20.98 -7.87
N ASP A 174 12.15 -21.00 -6.56
CA ASP A 174 11.45 -21.85 -5.59
C ASP A 174 9.95 -21.51 -5.49
N LEU A 175 9.59 -20.26 -5.82
CA LEU A 175 8.23 -19.74 -5.82
C LEU A 175 7.54 -19.87 -7.19
N GLY A 176 8.23 -20.39 -8.21
CA GLY A 176 7.71 -20.44 -9.57
C GLY A 176 7.55 -19.07 -10.24
N LEU A 177 8.27 -18.06 -9.76
CA LEU A 177 8.27 -16.70 -10.30
C LEU A 177 9.39 -16.51 -11.33
N GLY A 178 9.08 -15.80 -12.42
CA GLY A 178 10.10 -15.24 -13.30
C GLY A 178 10.84 -14.10 -12.59
N ASN A 179 12.09 -13.85 -12.98
CA ASN A 179 12.87 -12.73 -12.45
C ASN A 179 12.50 -11.41 -13.14
N ALA A 180 12.56 -10.32 -12.38
CA ALA A 180 12.42 -8.95 -12.88
C ALA A 180 13.37 -8.02 -12.10
N ASP A 181 13.70 -6.86 -12.67
CA ASP A 181 14.40 -5.77 -11.98
C ASP A 181 13.90 -4.43 -12.50
N ILE A 182 12.69 -4.04 -12.07
CA ILE A 182 12.05 -2.81 -12.54
C ILE A 182 11.84 -1.90 -11.35
N LYS A 183 12.60 -0.81 -11.31
CA LYS A 183 12.59 0.13 -10.18
C LYS A 183 11.64 1.27 -10.48
N LEU A 184 10.75 1.60 -9.56
CA LEU A 184 9.97 2.84 -9.54
C LEU A 184 10.30 3.57 -8.25
N ARG A 185 10.67 4.84 -8.33
CA ARG A 185 11.17 5.57 -7.16
C ARG A 185 10.81 7.03 -7.20
N ASP A 186 10.28 7.56 -6.11
CA ASP A 186 10.24 9.00 -5.88
C ASP A 186 11.09 9.38 -4.67
N ASP A 187 10.74 10.46 -3.96
CA ASP A 187 11.46 10.90 -2.77
C ASP A 187 10.98 10.31 -1.45
N LEU A 188 9.79 9.70 -1.45
CA LEU A 188 9.18 9.12 -0.26
C LEU A 188 9.08 7.60 -0.33
N LEU A 189 9.13 7.02 -1.53
CA LEU A 189 8.98 5.59 -1.77
C LEU A 189 9.90 5.12 -2.90
N SER A 190 10.66 4.05 -2.63
CA SER A 190 11.32 3.23 -3.63
C SER A 190 10.65 1.86 -3.69
N THR A 191 10.41 1.38 -4.90
CA THR A 191 9.92 0.03 -5.14
C THR A 191 10.70 -0.62 -6.27
N ALA A 192 10.81 -1.93 -6.22
CA ALA A 192 11.33 -2.72 -7.31
C ALA A 192 10.46 -3.95 -7.53
N ILE A 193 9.99 -4.17 -8.75
CA ILE A 193 9.42 -5.45 -9.15
C ILE A 193 10.58 -6.40 -9.35
N THR A 194 10.61 -7.45 -8.52
CA THR A 194 11.70 -8.43 -8.45
C THR A 194 11.32 -9.78 -9.03
N GLY A 195 10.02 -10.06 -9.17
CA GLY A 195 9.55 -11.23 -9.87
C GLY A 195 8.05 -11.20 -10.15
N TRP A 196 7.60 -12.10 -11.02
CA TRP A 196 6.18 -12.20 -11.40
C TRP A 196 5.81 -13.62 -11.83
N ALA A 197 4.52 -13.97 -11.75
CA ALA A 197 3.97 -15.20 -12.29
C ALA A 197 2.48 -15.10 -12.60
N ASN A 198 2.00 -16.06 -13.40
CA ASN A 198 0.59 -16.27 -13.73
C ASN A 198 0.17 -17.68 -13.29
N PRO A 199 0.19 -18.01 -11.98
CA PRO A 199 -0.07 -19.36 -11.53
C PRO A 199 -1.56 -19.69 -11.54
N ASP A 200 -1.92 -20.96 -11.68
CA ASP A 200 -3.31 -21.42 -11.48
C ASP A 200 -3.71 -21.37 -9.99
N ILE A 201 -2.72 -21.54 -9.11
CA ILE A 201 -2.87 -21.61 -7.66
C ILE A 201 -1.69 -20.89 -7.00
N TRP A 202 -1.97 -20.02 -6.04
CA TRP A 202 -0.96 -19.39 -5.18
C TRP A 202 -1.08 -19.85 -3.74
N PHE A 203 0.05 -20.12 -3.07
CA PHE A 203 0.09 -20.56 -1.68
C PHE A 203 0.39 -19.38 -0.77
N THR A 204 -0.47 -19.16 0.24
CA THR A 204 -0.34 -18.11 1.25
C THR A 204 -0.17 -18.75 2.63
N ALA A 205 0.13 -17.94 3.65
CA ALA A 205 0.11 -18.41 5.04
C ALA A 205 -1.29 -18.84 5.50
N GLU A 206 -2.35 -18.36 4.82
CA GLU A 206 -3.75 -18.58 5.20
C GLU A 206 -4.41 -19.73 4.41
N GLY A 207 -3.76 -20.28 3.38
CA GLY A 207 -4.30 -21.35 2.54
C GLY A 207 -3.85 -21.24 1.09
N THR A 208 -4.72 -21.64 0.15
CA THR A 208 -4.47 -21.46 -1.29
C THR A 208 -5.43 -20.44 -1.89
N VAL A 209 -4.97 -19.74 -2.94
CA VAL A 209 -5.76 -18.80 -3.73
C VAL A 209 -5.80 -19.29 -5.17
N ARG A 210 -6.99 -19.35 -5.74
CA ARG A 210 -7.23 -19.66 -7.16
C ARG A 210 -8.12 -18.58 -7.75
N ALA A 211 -8.01 -18.31 -9.05
CA ALA A 211 -8.95 -17.41 -9.71
C ALA A 211 -10.29 -18.12 -9.97
N GLU A 212 -11.39 -17.37 -9.97
CA GLU A 212 -12.69 -17.86 -10.44
C GLU A 212 -12.73 -18.03 -11.96
N ALA A 213 -13.74 -18.73 -12.47
CA ALA A 213 -13.95 -18.89 -13.91
C ALA A 213 -14.11 -17.53 -14.60
N GLY A 214 -13.40 -17.31 -15.71
CA GLY A 214 -13.37 -16.01 -16.41
C GLY A 214 -12.34 -15.02 -15.88
N SER A 215 -11.53 -15.41 -14.89
CA SER A 215 -10.39 -14.65 -14.38
C SER A 215 -9.11 -15.49 -14.36
N ARG A 216 -7.96 -14.82 -14.39
CA ARG A 216 -6.64 -15.43 -14.13
C ARG A 216 -5.95 -14.76 -12.96
N LEU A 217 -5.19 -15.55 -12.21
CA LEU A 217 -4.39 -15.06 -11.11
C LEU A 217 -3.07 -14.47 -11.63
N ARG A 218 -2.61 -13.42 -10.96
CA ARG A 218 -1.33 -12.75 -11.16
C ARG A 218 -0.66 -12.59 -9.83
N VAL A 219 0.66 -12.77 -9.82
CA VAL A 219 1.49 -12.58 -8.63
C VAL A 219 2.67 -11.73 -9.03
N ILE A 220 2.89 -10.63 -8.30
CA ILE A 220 4.09 -9.80 -8.41
C ILE A 220 4.82 -9.86 -7.08
N ARG A 221 6.12 -10.14 -7.11
CA ARG A 221 7.01 -9.97 -5.97
C ARG A 221 7.69 -8.61 -6.05
N MET A 222 7.53 -7.81 -5.01
CA MET A 222 8.04 -6.44 -4.96
C MET A 222 8.94 -6.25 -3.75
N LYS A 223 10.01 -5.47 -3.92
CA LYS A 223 10.77 -4.86 -2.84
C LYS A 223 10.29 -3.43 -2.63
N VAL A 224 10.19 -2.99 -1.39
CA VAL A 224 9.65 -1.70 -0.98
C VAL A 224 10.57 -1.06 0.05
N GLU A 225 10.80 0.25 -0.07
CA GLU A 225 11.53 1.07 0.88
C GLU A 225 10.85 2.45 1.01
N LYS A 226 10.28 2.73 2.17
CA LYS A 226 9.69 4.02 2.55
C LYS A 226 10.80 4.99 2.95
N LEU A 227 11.20 5.84 2.01
CA LEU A 227 12.30 6.79 2.17
C LEU A 227 11.95 7.93 3.14
N ASN A 228 10.67 8.27 3.27
CA ASN A 228 10.19 9.31 4.19
C ASN A 228 10.53 9.02 5.66
N GLU A 229 10.48 7.76 6.11
CA GLU A 229 10.83 7.35 7.48
C GLU A 229 12.26 7.73 7.86
N THR A 230 13.14 7.82 6.87
CA THR A 230 14.54 8.16 7.06
C THR A 230 14.81 9.67 6.98
N ASP A 231 13.80 10.46 6.61
CA ASP A 231 13.86 11.92 6.54
C ASP A 231 12.82 12.54 7.48
N SER A 232 13.27 12.76 8.72
CA SER A 232 12.48 13.39 9.78
C SER A 232 11.86 14.76 9.41
N GLY A 233 12.32 15.41 8.34
CA GLY A 233 11.73 16.66 7.86
C GLY A 233 10.28 16.47 7.38
N PHE A 234 9.95 15.31 6.81
CA PHE A 234 8.60 15.02 6.31
C PHE A 234 7.55 14.86 7.43
N HIS A 235 7.96 14.54 8.66
CA HIS A 235 7.06 14.34 9.80
C HIS A 235 6.84 15.62 10.64
N ARG A 236 7.32 16.78 10.17
CA ARG A 236 7.21 18.03 10.92
C ARG A 236 5.82 18.63 10.80
N THR A 237 5.39 19.30 11.87
CA THR A 237 4.16 20.10 11.92
C THR A 237 4.49 21.55 11.52
N ASN A 238 3.56 22.26 10.89
CA ASN A 238 3.69 23.66 10.38
C ASN A 238 4.39 23.81 9.02
N TRP A 239 3.82 23.20 7.99
CA TRP A 239 4.20 23.45 6.60
C TRP A 239 3.63 24.77 6.08
N GLN A 240 4.42 25.50 5.29
CA GLN A 240 3.90 26.52 4.41
C GLN A 240 3.22 25.82 3.23
N GLY A 241 1.91 26.01 3.09
CA GLY A 241 1.13 25.33 2.04
C GLY A 241 0.77 23.88 2.43
N PHE A 242 0.91 22.96 1.48
CA PHE A 242 0.50 21.57 1.67
C PHE A 242 1.61 20.74 2.31
N ALA A 243 1.27 20.02 3.38
CA ALA A 243 2.16 18.99 3.91
C ALA A 243 2.40 17.91 2.83
N PRO A 244 3.62 17.37 2.73
CA PRO A 244 3.92 16.23 1.87
C PRO A 244 2.94 15.09 2.10
N GLN A 245 2.37 14.56 1.02
CA GLN A 245 1.49 13.40 1.10
C GLN A 245 2.29 12.13 0.81
N PRO A 246 1.91 10.98 1.39
CA PRO A 246 2.53 9.69 1.05
C PRO A 246 2.46 9.41 -0.45
N SER A 247 3.45 8.70 -0.98
CA SER A 247 3.41 8.21 -2.35
C SER A 247 2.25 7.23 -2.55
N GLU A 248 1.56 7.37 -3.66
CA GLU A 248 0.53 6.44 -4.11
C GLU A 248 1.16 5.41 -5.03
N LEU A 249 1.13 4.15 -4.62
CA LEU A 249 1.48 3.02 -5.45
C LEU A 249 0.18 2.32 -5.85
N ALA A 250 -0.07 2.17 -7.15
CA ALA A 250 -1.32 1.61 -7.65
C ALA A 250 -1.08 0.57 -8.73
N LEU A 251 -1.91 -0.47 -8.73
CA LEU A 251 -2.03 -1.40 -9.83
C LEU A 251 -3.10 -0.90 -10.80
N GLU A 252 -2.71 -0.63 -12.04
CA GLU A 252 -3.61 -0.33 -13.14
C GLU A 252 -3.85 -1.61 -13.94
N VAL A 253 -5.10 -2.06 -13.94
CA VAL A 253 -5.60 -3.14 -14.80
C VAL A 253 -6.60 -2.53 -15.79
N PRO A 254 -6.94 -3.20 -16.91
CA PRO A 254 -7.89 -2.65 -17.88
C PRO A 254 -9.17 -2.14 -17.21
N GLY A 255 -9.50 -0.87 -17.42
CA GLY A 255 -10.68 -0.22 -16.86
C GLY A 255 -10.63 0.15 -15.38
N LYS A 256 -9.52 -0.12 -14.65
CA LYS A 256 -9.47 0.12 -13.20
C LYS A 256 -8.07 0.46 -12.66
N ARG A 257 -8.02 1.42 -11.73
CA ARG A 257 -6.85 1.74 -10.90
C ARG A 257 -7.12 1.31 -9.46
N GLN A 258 -6.25 0.47 -8.92
CA GLN A 258 -6.36 -0.06 -7.57
C GLN A 258 -5.14 0.35 -6.74
N VAL A 259 -5.34 1.27 -5.80
CA VAL A 259 -4.27 1.74 -4.91
C VAL A 259 -3.86 0.60 -3.97
N LEU A 260 -2.55 0.33 -3.91
CA LEU A 260 -1.97 -0.60 -2.95
C LEU A 260 -2.02 0.03 -1.54
N PRO A 261 -2.45 -0.69 -0.51
CA PRO A 261 -2.61 -0.12 0.82
C PRO A 261 -1.27 0.20 1.45
N ALA A 262 -1.05 1.47 1.78
CA ALA A 262 0.22 1.95 2.30
C ALA A 262 0.60 1.32 3.65
N ASP A 263 -0.38 0.92 4.47
CA ASP A 263 -0.22 0.22 5.75
C ASP A 263 0.26 -1.23 5.59
N ARG A 264 -0.06 -1.87 4.45
CA ARG A 264 0.39 -3.24 4.11
C ARG A 264 1.76 -3.26 3.46
N LEU A 265 2.24 -2.11 3.00
CA LEU A 265 3.59 -1.95 2.49
C LEU A 265 4.58 -1.79 3.66
N PRO A 266 5.62 -2.64 3.78
CA PRO A 266 6.61 -2.52 4.84
C PRO A 266 7.41 -1.21 4.69
N ALA A 267 7.96 -0.72 5.80
CA ALA A 267 8.89 0.40 5.76
C ALA A 267 10.15 0.06 4.95
N ASN A 268 10.65 -1.18 5.09
CA ASN A 268 11.68 -1.75 4.23
C ASN A 268 11.48 -3.26 4.19
N GLY A 269 11.36 -3.86 3.01
CA GLY A 269 11.18 -5.30 2.87
C GLY A 269 10.58 -5.72 1.54
N SER A 270 10.04 -6.93 1.49
CA SER A 270 9.39 -7.48 0.31
C SER A 270 7.93 -7.84 0.56
N VAL A 271 7.12 -7.78 -0.50
CA VAL A 271 5.71 -8.16 -0.50
C VAL A 271 5.36 -8.93 -1.77
N PHE A 272 4.29 -9.72 -1.69
CA PHE A 272 3.59 -10.23 -2.85
C PHE A 272 2.31 -9.42 -3.08
N VAL A 273 2.10 -8.98 -4.32
CA VAL A 273 0.82 -8.44 -4.78
C VAL A 273 0.15 -9.54 -5.59
N VAL A 274 -0.94 -10.09 -5.05
CA VAL A 274 -1.72 -11.17 -5.65
C VAL A 274 -3.04 -10.59 -6.11
N TYR A 275 -3.34 -10.68 -7.40
CA TYR A 275 -4.54 -10.06 -7.97
C TYR A 275 -5.10 -10.88 -9.13
N THR A 276 -6.33 -10.57 -9.52
CA THR A 276 -7.00 -11.20 -10.66
C THR A 276 -7.15 -10.24 -11.83
N VAL A 277 -7.06 -10.77 -13.05
CA VAL A 277 -7.39 -10.07 -14.29
C VAL A 277 -8.40 -10.87 -15.12
N PRO A 278 -9.21 -10.23 -15.98
CA PRO A 278 -10.12 -10.93 -16.87
C PRO A 278 -9.43 -11.96 -17.78
N ASP A 279 -10.14 -13.04 -18.12
CA ASP A 279 -9.72 -14.04 -19.10
C ASP A 279 -10.80 -14.23 -20.20
N PRO A 280 -10.53 -13.88 -21.47
CA PRO A 280 -9.25 -13.41 -22.02
C PRO A 280 -8.85 -12.01 -21.52
N GLN A 281 -7.54 -11.73 -21.51
CA GLN A 281 -7.00 -10.46 -21.05
C GLN A 281 -7.44 -9.29 -21.95
N GLU A 282 -8.00 -8.24 -21.34
CA GLU A 282 -8.59 -7.09 -22.05
C GLU A 282 -7.69 -5.84 -22.12
N GLY A 283 -6.37 -5.97 -21.93
CA GLY A 283 -5.42 -4.85 -22.04
C GLY A 283 -4.16 -5.00 -21.20
N ALA A 284 -3.34 -3.96 -21.16
CA ALA A 284 -2.09 -3.94 -20.40
C ALA A 284 -2.32 -3.79 -18.89
N GLU A 285 -1.41 -4.37 -18.11
CA GLU A 285 -1.36 -4.25 -16.66
C GLU A 285 -0.12 -3.40 -16.32
N SER A 286 -0.24 -2.45 -15.39
CA SER A 286 0.92 -1.67 -14.97
C SER A 286 0.91 -1.33 -13.50
N LEU A 287 2.10 -1.26 -12.91
CA LEU A 287 2.31 -0.69 -11.59
C LEU A 287 2.67 0.79 -11.76
N ALA A 288 1.86 1.67 -11.19
CA ALA A 288 2.02 3.11 -11.23
C ALA A 288 2.48 3.63 -9.86
N LEU A 289 3.54 4.44 -9.84
CA LEU A 289 3.98 5.18 -8.67
C LEU A 289 3.78 6.67 -8.91
N GLY A 290 2.93 7.30 -8.11
CA GLY A 290 2.70 8.74 -8.11
C GLY A 290 3.09 9.38 -6.77
N THR A 291 3.79 10.50 -6.83
CA THR A 291 4.03 11.34 -5.65
C THR A 291 2.90 12.34 -5.50
N LEU A 292 2.21 12.39 -4.37
CA LEU A 292 1.22 13.43 -4.10
C LEU A 292 1.93 14.65 -3.47
N GLY A 293 2.01 15.76 -4.18
CA GLY A 293 2.77 16.96 -3.77
C GLY A 293 3.27 17.75 -4.96
N ALA A 294 3.66 19.02 -4.74
CA ALA A 294 3.95 20.00 -5.79
C ALA A 294 4.80 19.42 -6.94
N LYS A 295 4.14 19.24 -8.11
CA LYS A 295 4.64 18.63 -9.36
C LYS A 295 4.94 17.12 -9.24
N SER A 296 3.87 16.33 -9.22
CA SER A 296 3.92 14.86 -9.26
C SER A 296 4.48 14.34 -10.59
N LEU A 297 5.46 13.44 -10.51
CA LEU A 297 5.84 12.57 -11.64
C LEU A 297 5.17 11.22 -11.40
N GLU A 298 4.28 10.83 -12.29
CA GLU A 298 3.82 9.45 -12.32
C GLU A 298 4.80 8.61 -13.14
N GLN A 299 5.23 7.49 -12.55
CA GLN A 299 6.08 6.49 -13.19
C GLN A 299 5.29 5.21 -13.36
N ARG A 300 5.48 4.51 -14.48
CA ARG A 300 4.67 3.33 -14.82
C ARG A 300 5.54 2.19 -15.34
N ALA A 301 5.37 1.02 -14.75
CA ALA A 301 6.00 -0.23 -15.20
C ALA A 301 4.93 -1.21 -15.67
N GLU A 302 4.99 -1.62 -16.93
CA GLU A 302 4.12 -2.67 -17.45
C GLU A 302 4.51 -4.03 -16.86
N VAL A 303 3.50 -4.79 -16.45
CA VAL A 303 3.62 -6.16 -15.94
C VAL A 303 2.84 -7.07 -16.89
N PRO A 304 3.37 -8.23 -17.31
CA PRO A 304 4.67 -8.81 -16.98
C PRO A 304 5.82 -8.41 -17.91
N SER A 305 5.56 -7.57 -18.93
CA SER A 305 6.56 -7.23 -19.96
C SER A 305 7.85 -6.65 -19.37
N GLY A 306 7.72 -6.05 -18.18
CA GLY A 306 8.78 -5.45 -17.42
C GLY A 306 9.36 -4.20 -18.07
N LYS A 307 8.65 -3.64 -19.03
CA LYS A 307 9.04 -2.40 -19.69
C LYS A 307 8.46 -1.22 -18.95
N ARG A 308 9.31 -0.25 -18.65
CA ARG A 308 8.83 1.07 -18.28
C ARG A 308 8.11 1.67 -19.48
N THR A 309 6.94 2.24 -19.25
CA THR A 309 6.22 3.00 -20.28
C THR A 309 6.62 4.48 -20.26
N ASP A 310 7.44 4.87 -19.27
CA ASP A 310 7.95 6.21 -19.06
C ASP A 310 9.49 6.26 -19.06
N ASN A 311 10.04 7.45 -19.32
CA ASN A 311 11.46 7.74 -19.15
C ASN A 311 11.63 8.54 -17.85
N PRO A 312 11.94 7.89 -16.71
CA PRO A 312 12.13 8.61 -15.46
C PRO A 312 13.34 9.54 -15.56
N PRO A 313 13.29 10.71 -14.89
CA PRO A 313 14.46 11.55 -14.68
C PRO A 313 15.63 10.75 -14.11
N HIS A 314 16.85 11.00 -14.59
CA HIS A 314 18.05 10.24 -14.24
C HIS A 314 18.30 10.12 -12.73
N VAL A 315 17.94 11.15 -11.94
CA VAL A 315 18.05 11.13 -10.48
C VAL A 315 17.22 10.01 -9.81
N LEU A 316 16.06 9.66 -10.39
CA LEU A 316 15.17 8.62 -9.85
C LEU A 316 15.57 7.21 -10.28
N GLN A 317 16.48 7.08 -11.25
CA GLN A 317 17.03 5.80 -11.68
C GLN A 317 18.14 5.28 -10.76
N ARG A 318 18.76 6.18 -9.98
CA ARG A 318 19.83 5.87 -9.02
C ARG A 318 19.26 5.44 -7.67
N ALA A 319 20.09 4.97 -6.73
CA ALA A 319 19.64 4.89 -5.33
C ALA A 319 19.38 6.30 -4.77
N ALA A 320 18.61 6.44 -3.68
CA ALA A 320 18.32 7.76 -3.10
C ALA A 320 19.49 8.30 -2.25
N ALA A 321 20.26 7.38 -1.69
CA ALA A 321 21.44 7.60 -0.86
C ALA A 321 22.37 6.38 -0.97
N PRO A 322 23.66 6.51 -0.66
CA PRO A 322 24.55 5.36 -0.59
C PRO A 322 24.18 4.44 0.58
N SER A 323 24.37 3.13 0.41
CA SER A 323 24.10 2.12 1.44
C SER A 323 25.01 2.28 2.68
N GLN A 324 26.22 2.80 2.48
CA GLN A 324 27.15 3.18 3.52
C GLN A 324 27.77 4.53 3.14
N PHE A 325 27.77 5.49 4.08
CA PHE A 325 28.39 6.79 3.88
C PHE A 325 29.65 6.90 4.73
N LYS A 326 30.76 7.32 4.10
CA LYS A 326 32.00 7.62 4.81
C LYS A 326 32.02 9.09 5.17
N ASP A 327 31.90 9.36 6.46
CA ASP A 327 31.95 10.72 6.98
C ASP A 327 33.26 11.42 6.63
N GLN A 328 33.17 12.72 6.31
CA GLN A 328 34.32 13.56 5.98
C GLN A 328 34.29 14.83 6.82
N THR A 329 35.32 15.07 7.62
CA THR A 329 35.43 16.27 8.45
C THR A 329 36.40 17.27 7.84
N GLN A 330 35.95 18.51 7.71
CA GLN A 330 36.78 19.66 7.34
C GLN A 330 36.99 20.54 8.56
N LYS A 331 38.21 21.00 8.79
CA LYS A 331 38.45 22.02 9.81
C LYS A 331 37.96 23.38 9.35
N ILE A 332 37.33 24.10 10.28
CA ILE A 332 36.85 25.46 10.12
C ILE A 332 37.29 26.29 11.32
N ARG A 333 37.58 27.56 11.09
CA ARG A 333 37.76 28.55 12.14
C ARG A 333 36.43 29.24 12.39
N PHE A 334 35.99 29.28 13.64
CA PHE A 334 34.74 29.86 14.07
C PHE A 334 35.03 30.87 15.19
N GLY A 335 35.21 32.12 14.81
CA GLY A 335 35.78 33.16 15.67
C GLY A 335 37.21 32.80 16.06
N ASP A 336 37.44 32.69 17.36
CA ASP A 336 38.71 32.30 17.98
C ASP A 336 38.89 30.77 18.10
N ARG A 337 37.90 29.96 17.70
CA ARG A 337 37.89 28.50 17.88
C ARG A 337 38.20 27.76 16.58
N GLU A 338 38.87 26.62 16.68
CA GLU A 338 38.94 25.61 15.61
C GLU A 338 37.85 24.56 15.86
N LEU A 339 36.95 24.39 14.89
CA LEU A 339 35.85 23.41 14.88
C LEU A 339 35.99 22.52 13.64
N GLY A 340 35.17 21.46 13.58
CA GLY A 340 35.04 20.65 12.37
C GLY A 340 33.63 20.74 11.78
N MET A 341 33.52 20.95 10.47
CA MET A 341 32.31 20.65 9.71
C MET A 341 32.40 19.24 9.17
N LYS A 342 31.61 18.33 9.73
CA LYS A 342 31.54 16.93 9.34
C LYS A 342 30.38 16.72 8.37
N VAL A 343 30.66 16.26 7.16
CA VAL A 343 29.62 15.77 6.24
C VAL A 343 29.24 14.36 6.68
N THR A 344 27.97 14.13 6.99
CA THR A 344 27.44 12.89 7.59
C THR A 344 26.50 12.12 6.66
N GLY A 345 26.16 12.69 5.51
CA GLY A 345 25.35 11.99 4.52
C GLY A 345 24.99 12.85 3.31
N VAL A 346 24.55 12.18 2.25
CA VAL A 346 24.01 12.80 1.04
C VAL A 346 22.73 12.10 0.60
N ARG A 347 21.80 12.86 0.03
CA ARG A 347 20.59 12.32 -0.58
C ARG A 347 20.22 13.04 -1.87
N LEU A 348 19.81 12.28 -2.87
CA LEU A 348 19.41 12.79 -4.18
C LEU A 348 17.93 12.57 -4.47
N GLY A 349 17.29 13.59 -5.04
CA GLY A 349 15.84 13.60 -5.17
C GLY A 349 15.30 14.73 -6.03
N ARG A 350 14.00 14.96 -5.93
CA ARG A 350 13.26 16.02 -6.64
C ARG A 350 12.50 16.97 -5.71
N GLN A 351 12.19 16.51 -4.51
CA GLN A 351 11.62 17.30 -3.42
C GLN A 351 12.37 17.07 -2.10
N ARG A 352 12.54 18.13 -1.31
CA ARG A 352 13.17 18.06 0.02
C ARG A 352 12.50 19.00 1.02
N PRO A 353 12.36 18.58 2.29
CA PRO A 353 11.97 19.48 3.37
C PRO A 353 13.05 20.53 3.59
N VAL A 354 12.66 21.80 3.59
CA VAL A 354 13.53 22.93 3.95
C VAL A 354 12.85 23.79 5.01
N LYS A 355 13.64 24.49 5.82
CA LYS A 355 13.11 25.46 6.78
C LYS A 355 13.14 26.87 6.18
N LEU A 356 12.04 27.60 6.34
CA LEU A 356 11.93 29.02 5.98
C LEU A 356 12.26 29.95 7.16
N GLY A 357 12.09 29.44 8.38
CA GLY A 357 12.31 30.13 9.65
C GLY A 357 12.32 29.12 10.81
N GLU A 358 12.43 29.59 12.05
CA GLU A 358 12.63 28.72 13.22
C GLU A 358 11.59 27.60 13.35
N SER A 359 10.34 27.87 12.96
CA SER A 359 9.19 26.98 13.16
C SER A 359 8.45 26.55 11.89
N GLN A 360 8.84 27.05 10.71
CA GLN A 360 8.08 26.83 9.46
C GLN A 360 8.89 26.04 8.43
N TYR A 361 8.27 24.98 7.89
CA TYR A 361 8.83 24.15 6.85
C TYR A 361 8.18 24.42 5.50
N ASP A 362 8.90 24.16 4.42
CA ASP A 362 8.41 24.17 3.04
C ASP A 362 9.03 23.01 2.26
N VAL A 363 8.42 22.64 1.15
CA VAL A 363 8.91 21.61 0.23
C VAL A 363 9.65 22.30 -0.90
N ALA A 364 10.98 22.29 -0.84
CA ALA A 364 11.77 22.67 -2.00
C ALA A 364 11.54 21.64 -3.11
N THR A 365 11.18 22.09 -4.31
CA THR A 365 11.06 21.26 -5.52
C THR A 365 12.02 21.75 -6.59
N ILE A 366 12.45 20.87 -7.48
CA ILE A 366 13.26 21.25 -8.64
C ILE A 366 12.62 22.37 -9.48
N SER A 367 13.47 23.20 -10.07
CA SER A 367 13.09 24.28 -10.96
C SER A 367 12.76 23.79 -12.38
N ALA A 368 13.42 22.73 -12.85
CA ALA A 368 13.28 22.18 -14.19
C ALA A 368 13.47 20.64 -14.25
N PRO A 369 12.97 19.94 -15.30
CA PRO A 369 13.01 18.48 -15.37
C PRO A 369 14.40 17.84 -15.37
N ASP A 370 15.42 18.54 -15.88
CA ASP A 370 16.83 18.15 -15.94
C ASP A 370 17.59 18.38 -14.62
N LYS A 371 16.91 18.88 -13.58
CA LYS A 371 17.50 19.15 -12.27
C LYS A 371 17.17 18.07 -11.24
N ALA A 372 17.97 18.07 -10.19
CA ALA A 372 17.83 17.27 -9.00
C ALA A 372 18.12 18.13 -7.77
N LEU A 373 17.54 17.75 -6.64
CA LEU A 373 17.89 18.28 -5.34
C LEU A 373 18.89 17.37 -4.65
N LEU A 374 20.02 17.94 -4.26
CA LEU A 374 21.02 17.31 -3.42
C LEU A 374 20.89 17.87 -2.00
N GLU A 375 20.55 17.00 -1.06
CA GLU A 375 20.70 17.26 0.37
C GLU A 375 22.09 16.81 0.81
N VAL A 376 22.83 17.71 1.45
CA VAL A 376 24.08 17.39 2.14
C VAL A 376 23.87 17.58 3.63
N ARG A 377 23.96 16.49 4.39
CA ARG A 377 23.85 16.52 5.86
C ARG A 377 25.21 16.87 6.45
N VAL A 378 25.19 17.79 7.40
CA VAL A 378 26.40 18.25 8.08
C VAL A 378 26.18 18.30 9.58
N GLU A 379 27.27 18.12 10.31
CA GLU A 379 27.31 18.13 11.76
C GLU A 379 28.51 18.97 12.19
N ALA A 380 28.30 19.90 13.12
CA ALA A 380 29.40 20.63 13.73
C ALA A 380 30.07 19.74 14.79
N THR A 381 31.40 19.71 14.82
CA THR A 381 32.20 18.89 15.75
C THR A 381 33.26 19.73 16.45
N GLY A 382 33.75 19.26 17.60
CA GLY A 382 34.77 19.96 18.41
C GLY A 382 34.17 20.78 19.55
N ASN A 383 34.85 21.86 19.95
CA ASN A 383 34.44 22.72 21.07
C ASN A 383 33.34 23.71 20.65
N LEU A 384 32.14 23.18 20.40
CA LEU A 384 31.01 23.92 19.84
C LEU A 384 30.61 25.08 20.74
N PRO A 385 30.48 26.31 20.20
CA PRO A 385 29.89 27.40 20.96
C PRO A 385 28.38 27.18 21.09
N ASP A 386 27.82 27.59 22.23
CA ASP A 386 26.40 27.54 22.49
C ASP A 386 25.69 28.69 21.77
N THR A 387 25.32 28.45 20.51
CA THR A 387 24.63 29.41 19.65
C THR A 387 23.74 28.70 18.61
N ALA A 388 22.57 29.29 18.34
CA ALA A 388 21.68 28.87 17.26
C ALA A 388 22.07 29.62 15.97
N GLY A 389 23.11 29.13 15.29
CA GLY A 389 23.70 29.77 14.12
C GLY A 389 23.23 29.23 12.77
N GLY A 390 22.61 28.05 12.72
CA GLY A 390 22.39 27.34 11.46
C GLY A 390 21.63 28.09 10.37
N LEU A 391 20.67 28.95 10.72
CA LEU A 391 19.97 29.81 9.75
C LEU A 391 20.89 30.89 9.15
N LEU A 392 21.82 31.40 9.95
CA LEU A 392 22.69 32.52 9.63
C LEU A 392 23.97 32.05 8.91
N THR A 393 24.42 30.83 9.18
CA THR A 393 25.65 30.25 8.59
C THR A 393 25.38 29.44 7.34
N LYS A 394 24.12 29.16 6.99
CA LYS A 394 23.76 28.28 5.86
C LYS A 394 24.38 28.70 4.53
N ASP A 395 24.48 30.01 4.26
CA ASP A 395 24.97 30.55 2.97
C ASP A 395 26.50 30.53 2.88
N LEU A 396 27.19 30.21 3.99
CA LEU A 396 28.64 30.00 4.00
C LEU A 396 29.01 28.58 3.58
N ILE A 397 28.08 27.63 3.58
CA ILE A 397 28.33 26.26 3.11
C ILE A 397 27.95 26.19 1.63
N THR A 398 28.95 25.93 0.79
CA THR A 398 28.79 25.92 -0.67
C THR A 398 29.02 24.53 -1.24
N VAL A 399 28.29 24.24 -2.32
CA VAL A 399 28.48 23.03 -3.13
C VAL A 399 28.94 23.48 -4.50
N THR A 400 30.09 22.99 -4.94
CA THR A 400 30.67 23.27 -6.26
C THR A 400 30.50 22.08 -7.18
N LEU A 401 30.01 22.36 -8.37
CA LEU A 401 29.79 21.40 -9.46
C LEU A 401 31.12 21.04 -10.15
N PRO A 402 31.16 19.95 -10.93
CA PRO A 402 32.36 19.55 -11.66
C PRO A 402 32.92 20.60 -12.63
N ASP A 403 32.07 21.51 -13.12
CA ASP A 403 32.46 22.63 -14.00
C ASP A 403 33.06 23.83 -13.24
N GLY A 404 33.17 23.74 -11.90
CA GLY A 404 33.69 24.80 -11.04
C GLY A 404 32.66 25.83 -10.58
N SER A 405 31.42 25.77 -11.09
CA SER A 405 30.34 26.67 -10.67
C SER A 405 29.77 26.29 -9.29
N THR A 406 29.17 27.26 -8.60
CA THR A 406 28.49 27.01 -7.32
C THR A 406 27.04 26.63 -7.58
N ALA A 407 26.60 25.49 -7.05
CA ALA A 407 25.23 25.03 -7.10
C ALA A 407 24.31 25.99 -6.34
N ARG A 408 23.11 26.24 -6.90
CA ARG A 408 22.13 27.13 -6.28
C ARG A 408 21.57 26.47 -5.02
N GLN A 409 21.77 27.10 -3.87
CA GLN A 409 21.10 26.70 -2.64
C GLN A 409 19.61 27.05 -2.71
N VAL A 410 18.76 26.06 -2.49
CA VAL A 410 17.29 26.20 -2.49
C VAL A 410 16.72 26.19 -1.08
N GLY A 411 17.51 25.75 -0.09
CA GLY A 411 17.15 25.84 1.32
C GLY A 411 18.15 25.18 2.24
N ALA A 412 17.80 25.09 3.52
CA ALA A 412 18.57 24.41 4.55
C ALA A 412 17.63 23.87 5.63
N ARG A 413 18.13 22.93 6.44
CA ARG A 413 17.51 22.47 7.68
C ARG A 413 18.47 22.75 8.82
N TYR A 414 17.94 23.09 9.98
CA TYR A 414 18.74 23.42 11.16
C TYR A 414 18.02 22.95 12.42
N ASP A 415 18.81 22.55 13.41
CA ASP A 415 18.41 21.85 14.64
C ASP A 415 18.86 22.60 15.91
N GLY A 416 19.24 23.88 15.77
CA GLY A 416 19.64 24.75 16.88
C GLY A 416 21.15 24.81 17.11
N GLY A 417 21.96 24.11 16.31
CA GLY A 417 23.41 24.21 16.34
C GLY A 417 24.00 25.44 15.64
N PRO A 418 25.34 25.62 15.70
CA PRO A 418 26.06 26.72 15.05
C PRO A 418 26.09 26.61 13.52
N LEU A 419 25.93 25.40 12.98
CA LEU A 419 25.80 25.10 11.54
C LEU A 419 24.40 24.54 11.27
N PRO A 420 23.88 24.64 10.03
CA PRO A 420 22.68 23.91 9.65
C PRO A 420 22.91 22.40 9.79
N PHE A 421 21.84 21.63 10.02
CA PHE A 421 21.86 20.17 9.98
C PHE A 421 22.00 19.63 8.55
N ALA A 422 21.47 20.38 7.57
CA ALA A 422 21.65 20.07 6.16
C ALA A 422 21.51 21.30 5.29
N ILE A 423 22.19 21.32 4.15
CA ILE A 423 21.91 22.24 3.06
C ILE A 423 21.26 21.48 1.90
N VAL A 424 20.36 22.15 1.18
CA VAL A 424 19.72 21.61 -0.02
C VAL A 424 20.07 22.50 -1.19
N VAL A 425 20.71 21.92 -2.19
CA VAL A 425 21.13 22.61 -3.41
C VAL A 425 20.52 21.95 -4.64
N GLU A 426 20.34 22.72 -5.68
CA GLU A 426 19.92 22.23 -6.99
C GLU A 426 21.13 21.94 -7.88
N VAL A 427 21.16 20.75 -8.48
CA VAL A 427 22.24 20.26 -9.34
C VAL A 427 21.66 19.65 -10.63
N PRO A 428 22.44 19.55 -11.72
CA PRO A 428 22.04 18.72 -12.88
C PRO A 428 21.73 17.27 -12.46
N ALA A 429 20.67 16.67 -13.02
CA ALA A 429 20.18 15.34 -12.63
C ALA A 429 21.15 14.20 -12.95
N ASP A 430 22.17 14.43 -13.77
CA ASP A 430 23.25 13.53 -14.14
C ASP A 430 24.57 13.80 -13.39
N THR A 431 24.60 14.74 -12.44
CA THR A 431 25.79 15.05 -11.64
C THR A 431 26.29 13.80 -10.89
N ARG A 432 27.57 13.47 -11.09
CA ARG A 432 28.25 12.28 -10.55
C ARG A 432 29.12 12.56 -9.32
N SER A 433 29.60 13.79 -9.17
CA SER A 433 30.35 14.21 -7.99
C SER A 433 30.17 15.71 -7.75
N VAL A 434 30.35 16.12 -6.51
CA VAL A 434 30.37 17.53 -6.11
C VAL A 434 31.45 17.76 -5.07
N THR A 435 31.85 19.01 -4.90
CA THR A 435 32.79 19.41 -3.85
C THR A 435 32.08 20.34 -2.86
N VAL A 436 32.01 19.93 -1.60
CA VAL A 436 31.34 20.68 -0.54
C VAL A 436 32.37 21.34 0.35
N GLY A 437 32.15 22.59 0.74
CA GLY A 437 32.98 23.23 1.75
C GLY A 437 32.46 24.60 2.16
N MET A 438 33.14 25.19 3.12
CA MET A 438 32.80 26.54 3.58
C MET A 438 33.55 27.63 2.82
N VAL A 439 32.93 28.79 2.69
CA VAL A 439 33.58 30.05 2.28
C VAL A 439 33.77 30.94 3.50
N ASP A 440 34.76 31.83 3.40
CA ASP A 440 35.00 32.85 4.43
C ASP A 440 33.82 33.84 4.50
N GLY A 441 33.43 34.20 5.71
CA GLY A 441 32.39 35.19 5.93
C GLY A 441 32.28 35.62 7.38
N THR A 442 31.54 36.70 7.61
CA THR A 442 31.26 37.18 8.97
C THR A 442 29.76 37.27 9.18
N VAL A 443 29.27 36.66 10.26
CA VAL A 443 27.86 36.56 10.62
C VAL A 443 27.62 37.10 12.02
N GLU A 444 26.43 37.63 12.27
CA GLU A 444 26.03 38.09 13.61
C GLU A 444 25.23 36.99 14.30
N LEU A 445 25.89 36.25 15.19
CA LEU A 445 25.33 35.07 15.84
C LEU A 445 24.71 35.40 17.21
N PRO A 446 23.61 34.72 17.58
CA PRO A 446 23.09 34.79 18.94
C PRO A 446 24.18 34.45 19.96
N ARG A 447 24.28 35.21 21.06
CA ARG A 447 25.22 35.00 22.19
C ARG A 447 26.71 35.22 21.88
N LEU A 448 27.14 35.18 20.62
CA LEU A 448 28.54 35.40 20.22
C LEU A 448 28.77 36.75 19.52
N GLY A 449 27.70 37.36 19.00
CA GLY A 449 27.79 38.59 18.22
C GLY A 449 28.48 38.36 16.88
N LYS A 450 29.16 39.40 16.38
CA LYS A 450 29.85 39.38 15.09
C LYS A 450 31.02 38.39 15.11
N THR A 451 30.87 37.28 14.37
CA THR A 451 31.79 36.14 14.36
C THR A 451 32.26 35.87 12.94
N THR A 452 33.58 35.84 12.73
CA THR A 452 34.19 35.44 11.46
C THR A 452 34.26 33.92 11.39
N ILE A 453 33.90 33.34 10.24
CA ILE A 453 33.96 31.91 9.99
C ILE A 453 34.74 31.69 8.70
N ALA A 454 35.77 30.85 8.76
CA ALA A 454 36.69 30.63 7.65
C ALA A 454 37.03 29.14 7.49
N PRO A 455 37.19 28.63 6.26
CA PRO A 455 37.73 27.28 6.05
C PRO A 455 39.20 27.22 6.48
N VAL A 456 39.61 26.09 7.06
CA VAL A 456 41.02 25.80 7.39
C VAL A 456 41.56 24.71 6.46
N ASP A 457 40.76 23.69 6.19
CA ASP A 457 41.13 22.59 5.29
C ASP A 457 40.51 22.75 3.89
N SER A 458 40.99 21.92 2.96
CA SER A 458 40.40 21.77 1.63
C SER A 458 38.98 21.21 1.68
N ARG A 459 38.22 21.52 0.64
CA ARG A 459 36.85 21.04 0.45
C ARG A 459 36.79 19.50 0.32
N ALA A 460 35.65 18.93 0.67
CA ALA A 460 35.35 17.50 0.62
C ALA A 460 34.72 17.16 -0.73
N THR A 461 35.27 16.17 -1.42
CA THR A 461 34.66 15.63 -2.65
C THR A 461 33.70 14.50 -2.28
N LEU A 462 32.46 14.62 -2.74
CA LEU A 462 31.38 13.66 -2.52
C LEU A 462 31.05 12.98 -3.85
N ALA A 463 31.12 11.65 -3.87
CA ALA A 463 30.62 10.85 -4.98
C ALA A 463 29.09 10.74 -4.90
N LEU A 464 28.43 10.84 -6.05
CA LEU A 464 26.97 10.81 -6.21
C LEU A 464 26.51 9.66 -7.14
N GLU A 465 27.41 8.71 -7.40
CA GLU A 465 27.10 7.46 -8.09
C GLU A 465 26.93 6.36 -7.03
N PHE A 466 25.67 5.96 -6.83
CA PHE A 466 25.25 4.91 -5.90
C PHE A 466 24.02 4.16 -6.39
#